data_AF-A0A1G6W8Q5-F1
#
_entry.id   AF-A0A1G6W8Q5-F1
#
_cell.length_a   1.000
_cell.length_b   1.000
_cell.length_c   1.000
_cell.angle_alpha   90.00
_cell.angle_beta   90.00
_cell.angle_gamma   90.00
#
_symmetry.space_group_name_H-M   'P 1'
#
loop_
_entity.id
_entity.type
_entity.pdbx_description
1 polymer ?
#
loop_
_entity_poly.entity_id
_entity_poly.type
_entity_poly.pdbx_seq_one_letter_code
_entity_poly.pdbx_strand_id
1 'polypeptide(L)'
;MNLLDHIALVADLACRPDLDFRALAADEHLRFELYRAANPADDRAFLEVVLRDPDHAMAVAAAVARIDDRGKALPDFVRWADHVRPAVAHVEFVRSRLDEWCLLCDALAGKPVSESAVLAASDWAQRKLAAEVDGDLLALLAVHGRTRRVRAMTRVPRPVRPRPCVD
;
A
#
# COMPACT_ATOMS: atom_id res chain seq x y z
N MET A 1 -24.72 6.10 9.31
CA MET A 1 -24.49 7.04 8.20
C MET A 1 -24.98 6.35 6.93
N ASN A 2 -25.81 7.00 6.12
CA ASN A 2 -26.25 6.40 4.85
C ASN A 2 -25.18 6.58 3.77
N LEU A 3 -25.31 5.91 2.62
CA LEU A 3 -24.31 5.95 1.55
C LEU A 3 -24.15 7.35 0.91
N LEU A 4 -25.23 8.14 0.80
CA LEU A 4 -25.14 9.49 0.26
C LEU A 4 -24.40 10.44 1.20
N ASP A 5 -24.66 10.35 2.51
CA ASP A 5 -23.92 11.10 3.53
C ASP A 5 -22.43 10.72 3.51
N HIS A 6 -22.13 9.42 3.35
CA HIS A 6 -20.77 8.92 3.21
C HIS A 6 -20.07 9.54 1.99
N ILE A 7 -20.70 9.47 0.82
CA ILE A 7 -20.14 10.00 -0.43
C ILE A 7 -19.91 11.51 -0.31
N ALA A 8 -20.84 12.25 0.30
CA ALA A 8 -20.68 13.69 0.52
C ALA A 8 -19.45 14.01 1.39
N LEU A 9 -19.25 13.27 2.49
CA LEU A 9 -18.05 13.46 3.33
C LEU A 9 -16.75 13.16 2.58
N VAL A 10 -16.73 12.10 1.77
CA VAL A 10 -15.55 11.78 0.95
C VAL A 10 -15.30 12.87 -0.10
N ALA A 11 -16.35 13.37 -0.73
CA ALA A 11 -16.30 14.44 -1.71
C ALA A 11 -15.75 15.75 -1.10
N ASP A 12 -16.17 16.10 0.11
CA ASP A 12 -15.64 17.25 0.86
C ASP A 12 -14.15 17.10 1.16
N LEU A 13 -13.73 15.94 1.69
CA LEU A 13 -12.32 15.65 1.95
C LEU A 13 -11.47 15.62 0.68
N ALA A 14 -12.07 15.29 -0.46
CA ALA A 14 -11.44 15.31 -1.78
C ALA A 14 -11.47 16.71 -2.44
N CYS A 15 -12.09 17.72 -1.81
CA CYS A 15 -12.36 19.03 -2.40
C CYS A 15 -13.15 18.97 -3.72
N ARG A 16 -14.15 18.08 -3.79
CA ARG A 16 -15.00 17.82 -4.97
C ARG A 16 -16.50 17.81 -4.61
N PRO A 17 -17.05 18.88 -4.02
CA PRO A 17 -18.43 18.89 -3.52
C PRO A 17 -19.50 18.83 -4.63
N ASP A 18 -19.17 19.24 -5.86
CA ASP A 18 -20.14 19.37 -6.97
C ASP A 18 -20.43 18.05 -7.73
N LEU A 19 -20.12 16.90 -7.15
CA LEU A 19 -20.33 15.60 -7.79
C LEU A 19 -21.79 15.15 -7.68
N ASP A 20 -22.27 14.40 -8.68
CA ASP A 20 -23.57 13.73 -8.59
C ASP A 20 -23.49 12.54 -7.63
N PHE A 21 -23.82 12.78 -6.36
CA PHE A 21 -23.78 11.74 -5.33
C PHE A 21 -24.74 10.59 -5.58
N ARG A 22 -25.83 10.81 -6.33
CA ARG A 22 -26.78 9.73 -6.66
C ARG A 22 -26.20 8.81 -7.72
N ALA A 23 -25.51 9.37 -8.72
CA ALA A 23 -24.78 8.56 -9.70
C ALA A 23 -23.68 7.72 -9.03
N LEU A 24 -22.92 8.33 -8.11
CA LEU A 24 -21.90 7.62 -7.32
C LEU A 24 -22.48 6.56 -6.37
N ALA A 25 -23.68 6.78 -5.84
CA ALA A 25 -24.36 5.77 -5.03
C ALA A 25 -24.86 4.59 -5.88
N ALA A 26 -25.32 4.85 -7.10
CA ALA A 26 -25.84 3.86 -8.02
C ALA A 26 -24.74 3.04 -8.73
N ASP A 27 -23.53 3.59 -8.86
CA ASP A 27 -22.41 2.96 -9.57
C ASP A 27 -21.16 2.87 -8.67
N GLU A 28 -20.84 1.64 -8.24
CA GLU A 28 -19.67 1.36 -7.41
C GLU A 28 -18.34 1.69 -8.11
N HIS A 29 -18.27 1.59 -9.44
CA HIS A 29 -17.05 1.88 -10.18
C HIS A 29 -16.79 3.38 -10.20
N LEU A 30 -17.81 4.21 -10.40
CA LEU A 30 -17.66 5.67 -10.31
C LEU A 30 -17.25 6.09 -8.89
N ARG A 31 -17.81 5.45 -7.86
CA ARG A 31 -17.43 5.70 -6.46
C ARG A 31 -16.00 5.27 -6.17
N PHE A 32 -15.57 4.12 -6.67
CA PHE A 32 -14.19 3.66 -6.54
C PHE A 32 -13.20 4.61 -7.23
N GLU A 33 -13.53 5.08 -8.44
CA GLU A 33 -12.69 6.05 -9.17
C GLU A 33 -12.60 7.39 -8.44
N LEU A 34 -13.68 7.85 -7.79
CA LEU A 34 -13.62 9.00 -6.87
C LEU A 34 -12.58 8.74 -5.77
N TYR A 35 -12.61 7.57 -5.12
CA TYR A 35 -11.69 7.27 -4.02
C TYR A 35 -10.23 7.20 -4.49
N ARG A 36 -10.00 6.67 -5.70
CA ARG A 36 -8.68 6.56 -6.34
C ARG A 36 -8.13 7.93 -6.74
N ALA A 37 -8.95 8.78 -7.36
CA ALA A 37 -8.53 10.06 -7.90
C ALA A 37 -8.41 11.17 -6.84
N ALA A 38 -8.99 10.97 -5.65
CA ALA A 38 -8.96 11.95 -4.57
C ALA A 38 -7.51 12.24 -4.10
N ASN A 39 -7.19 13.53 -3.96
CA ASN A 39 -5.95 14.00 -3.36
C ASN A 39 -6.28 14.84 -2.10
N PRO A 40 -6.69 14.19 -1.01
CA PRO A 40 -7.10 14.88 0.21
C PRO A 40 -5.92 15.62 0.85
N ALA A 41 -6.21 16.72 1.55
CA ALA A 41 -5.20 17.41 2.36
C ALA A 41 -4.77 16.57 3.57
N ASP A 42 -5.65 15.70 4.08
CA ASP A 42 -5.36 14.77 5.16
C ASP A 42 -5.74 13.33 4.76
N ASP A 43 -4.73 12.55 4.35
CA ASP A 43 -4.88 11.14 3.99
C ASP A 43 -5.39 10.28 5.17
N ARG A 44 -5.13 10.66 6.43
CA ARG A 44 -5.62 9.91 7.59
C ARG A 44 -7.13 10.05 7.70
N ALA A 45 -7.63 11.28 7.78
CA ALA A 45 -9.07 11.54 7.85
C ALA A 45 -9.81 10.92 6.64
N PHE A 46 -9.21 11.02 5.46
CA PHE A 46 -9.74 10.40 4.25
C PHE A 46 -9.87 8.87 4.36
N LEU A 47 -8.81 8.18 4.80
CA LEU A 47 -8.85 6.72 4.98
C LEU A 47 -9.83 6.30 6.09
N GLU A 48 -9.96 7.08 7.17
CA GLU A 48 -10.95 6.84 8.22
C GLU A 48 -12.39 6.92 7.68
N VAL A 49 -12.66 7.82 6.73
CA VAL A 49 -13.98 7.90 6.10
C VAL A 49 -14.17 6.77 5.09
N VAL A 50 -13.23 6.55 4.15
CA VAL A 50 -13.35 5.50 3.11
C VAL A 50 -13.52 4.12 3.72
N LEU A 51 -12.84 3.79 4.81
CA LEU A 51 -12.98 2.48 5.47
C LEU A 51 -14.34 2.28 6.16
N ARG A 52 -15.17 3.33 6.27
CA ARG A 52 -16.57 3.25 6.74
C ARG A 52 -17.58 3.12 5.59
N ASP A 53 -17.13 2.90 4.35
CA ASP A 53 -18.05 2.63 3.23
C ASP A 53 -18.85 1.35 3.53
N PRO A 54 -20.17 1.33 3.30
CA PRO A 54 -20.99 0.15 3.54
C PRO A 54 -20.58 -1.06 2.69
N ASP A 55 -19.95 -0.85 1.53
CA ASP A 55 -19.28 -1.91 0.77
C ASP A 55 -17.85 -2.10 1.27
N HIS A 56 -17.67 -3.08 2.16
CA HIS A 56 -16.38 -3.42 2.73
C HIS A 56 -15.34 -3.84 1.68
N ALA A 57 -15.74 -4.54 0.61
CA ALA A 57 -14.79 -5.00 -0.40
C ALA A 57 -14.22 -3.79 -1.17
N MET A 58 -15.09 -2.86 -1.55
CA MET A 58 -14.69 -1.61 -2.20
C MET A 58 -13.86 -0.72 -1.26
N ALA A 59 -14.25 -0.60 0.01
CA ALA A 59 -13.52 0.16 1.02
C ALA A 59 -12.06 -0.32 1.16
N VAL A 60 -11.88 -1.63 1.32
CA VAL A 60 -10.56 -2.27 1.42
C VAL A 60 -9.76 -2.09 0.14
N ALA A 61 -10.39 -2.31 -1.03
CA ALA A 61 -9.73 -2.15 -2.32
C ALA A 61 -9.21 -0.72 -2.51
N ALA A 62 -10.02 0.29 -2.19
CA ALA A 62 -9.64 1.69 -2.33
C ALA A 62 -8.51 2.09 -1.38
N ALA A 63 -8.55 1.63 -0.13
CA ALA A 63 -7.49 1.88 0.85
C ALA A 63 -6.16 1.24 0.43
N VAL A 64 -6.19 -0.04 0.02
CA VAL A 64 -5.00 -0.75 -0.49
C VAL A 64 -4.44 -0.08 -1.73
N ALA A 65 -5.30 0.35 -2.66
CA ALA A 65 -4.87 1.00 -3.88
C ALA A 65 -4.19 2.35 -3.59
N ARG A 66 -4.68 3.11 -2.60
CA ARG A 66 -4.02 4.35 -2.13
C ARG A 66 -2.67 4.04 -1.49
N ILE A 67 -2.58 3.05 -0.60
CA ILE A 67 -1.32 2.61 0.00
C ILE A 67 -0.31 2.20 -1.08
N ASP A 68 -0.75 1.41 -2.07
CA ASP A 68 0.08 0.94 -3.17
C ASP A 68 0.60 2.09 -4.04
N ASP A 69 -0.16 3.17 -4.21
CA ASP A 69 0.29 4.32 -4.99
C ASP A 69 1.20 5.23 -4.19
N ARG A 70 0.90 5.47 -2.90
CA ARG A 70 1.79 6.22 -2.00
C ARG A 70 3.13 5.51 -1.81
N GLY A 71 3.14 4.19 -1.67
CA GLY A 71 4.36 3.39 -1.55
C GLY A 71 5.27 3.45 -2.78
N LYS A 72 4.71 3.69 -3.97
CA LYS A 72 5.49 3.91 -5.20
C LYS A 72 5.97 5.33 -5.36
N ALA A 73 5.19 6.31 -4.89
CA ALA A 73 5.38 7.72 -5.23
C ALA A 73 6.06 8.56 -4.15
N LEU A 74 5.90 8.21 -2.86
CA LEU A 74 6.42 9.01 -1.75
C LEU A 74 7.85 8.59 -1.37
N PRO A 75 8.83 9.51 -1.39
CA PRO A 75 10.17 9.24 -0.87
C PRO A 75 10.18 8.96 0.64
N ASP A 76 9.31 9.63 1.41
CA ASP A 76 9.16 9.47 2.86
C ASP A 76 7.88 8.71 3.21
N PHE A 77 7.72 7.52 2.59
CA PHE A 77 6.54 6.68 2.78
C PHE A 77 6.36 6.25 4.24
N VAL A 78 7.45 5.95 4.96
CA VAL A 78 7.38 5.45 6.35
C VAL A 78 6.74 6.50 7.27
N ARG A 79 7.13 7.78 7.15
CA ARG A 79 6.49 8.86 7.90
C ARG A 79 5.00 9.01 7.55
N TRP A 80 4.66 8.90 6.27
CA TRP A 80 3.25 8.91 5.84
C TRP A 80 2.48 7.73 6.43
N ALA A 81 3.08 6.54 6.45
CA ALA A 81 2.50 5.34 7.00
C ALA A 81 2.20 5.49 8.50
N ASP A 82 3.13 6.06 9.28
CA ASP A 82 2.91 6.33 10.71
C ASP A 82 1.75 7.29 10.96
N HIS A 83 1.57 8.30 10.10
CA HIS A 83 0.45 9.24 10.17
C HIS A 83 -0.91 8.54 9.95
N VAL A 84 -0.99 7.66 8.94
CA VAL A 84 -2.27 7.01 8.58
C VAL A 84 -2.54 5.70 9.32
N ARG A 85 -1.54 5.12 9.99
CA ARG A 85 -1.63 3.85 10.71
C ARG A 85 -2.85 3.75 11.65
N PRO A 86 -3.21 4.78 12.46
CA PRO A 86 -4.40 4.72 13.30
C PRO A 86 -5.70 4.53 12.51
N ALA A 87 -5.79 5.11 11.31
CA ALA A 87 -6.98 5.01 10.47
C ALA A 87 -7.25 3.58 10.00
N VAL A 88 -6.20 2.81 9.73
CA VAL A 88 -6.30 1.48 9.13
C VAL A 88 -6.18 0.32 10.13
N ALA A 89 -5.88 0.63 11.39
CA ALA A 89 -5.53 -0.37 12.42
C ALA A 89 -6.61 -1.44 12.67
N HIS A 90 -7.87 -1.10 12.42
CA HIS A 90 -9.02 -1.97 12.63
C HIS A 90 -9.29 -2.93 11.46
N VAL A 91 -8.62 -2.76 10.32
CA VAL A 91 -8.76 -3.62 9.14
C VAL A 91 -7.45 -4.35 8.88
N GLU A 92 -7.37 -5.60 9.35
CA GLU A 92 -6.11 -6.35 9.40
C GLU A 92 -5.40 -6.44 8.04
N PHE A 93 -6.12 -6.68 6.96
CA PHE A 93 -5.52 -6.77 5.62
C PHE A 93 -4.89 -5.44 5.17
N VAL A 94 -5.55 -4.30 5.43
CA VAL A 94 -5.06 -2.97 5.07
C VAL A 94 -3.84 -2.60 5.93
N ARG A 95 -3.89 -2.89 7.23
CA ARG A 95 -2.75 -2.74 8.14
C ARG A 95 -1.54 -3.54 7.67
N SER A 96 -1.72 -4.83 7.37
CA SER A 96 -0.63 -5.69 6.90
C SER A 96 -0.03 -5.17 5.59
N ARG A 97 -0.86 -4.67 4.67
CA ARG A 97 -0.37 -4.06 3.43
C ARG A 97 0.47 -2.79 3.68
N LEU A 98 0.07 -1.97 4.64
CA LEU A 98 0.84 -0.79 5.06
C LEU A 98 2.22 -1.19 5.62
N ASP A 99 2.25 -2.21 6.48
CA ASP A 99 3.47 -2.73 7.08
C ASP A 99 4.41 -3.36 6.06
N GLU A 100 3.87 -4.10 5.09
CA GLU A 100 4.65 -4.67 4.00
C GLU A 100 5.29 -3.60 3.11
N TRP A 101 4.61 -2.48 2.88
CA TRP A 101 5.23 -1.35 2.18
C TRP A 101 6.32 -0.67 3.01
N CYS A 102 6.16 -0.53 4.33
CA CYS A 102 7.23 -0.03 5.19
C CYS A 102 8.47 -0.93 5.09
N LEU A 103 8.28 -2.25 5.19
CA LEU A 103 9.32 -3.25 5.01
C LEU A 103 10.02 -3.12 3.65
N LEU A 104 9.25 -2.96 2.56
CA LEU A 104 9.78 -2.75 1.22
C LEU A 104 10.62 -1.47 1.14
N CYS A 105 10.11 -0.34 1.63
CA CYS A 105 10.82 0.94 1.60
C CYS A 105 12.14 0.88 2.37
N ASP A 106 12.15 0.29 3.57
CA ASP A 106 13.36 0.14 4.37
C ASP A 106 14.39 -0.78 3.69
N ALA A 107 13.96 -1.92 3.17
CA ALA A 107 14.83 -2.85 2.45
C ALA A 107 15.46 -2.21 1.20
N LEU A 108 14.67 -1.46 0.42
CA LEU A 108 15.14 -0.76 -0.79
C LEU A 108 16.04 0.43 -0.49
N ALA A 109 15.89 1.05 0.68
CA ALA A 109 16.80 2.07 1.18
C ALA A 109 18.10 1.49 1.78
N GLY A 110 18.28 0.15 1.73
CA GLY A 110 19.46 -0.52 2.30
C GLY A 110 19.49 -0.52 3.83
N LYS A 111 18.35 -0.21 4.49
CA LYS A 111 18.28 -0.30 5.95
C LYS A 111 18.16 -1.77 6.38
N PRO A 112 18.69 -2.13 7.56
CA PRO A 112 18.48 -3.46 8.12
C PRO A 112 16.99 -3.74 8.31
N VAL A 113 16.53 -4.90 7.82
CA VAL A 113 15.16 -5.40 8.04
C VAL A 113 15.21 -6.77 8.68
N SER A 114 14.20 -7.10 9.48
CA SER A 114 14.13 -8.40 10.14
C SER A 114 13.88 -9.51 9.12
N GLU A 115 14.72 -10.55 9.13
CA GLU A 115 14.50 -11.75 8.31
C GLU A 115 13.15 -12.39 8.59
N SER A 116 12.72 -12.44 9.86
CA SER A 116 11.44 -13.01 10.23
C SER A 116 10.26 -12.21 9.66
N ALA A 117 10.40 -10.87 9.58
CA ALA A 117 9.39 -10.03 8.94
C ALA A 117 9.35 -10.25 7.43
N VAL A 118 10.52 -10.40 6.77
CA VAL A 118 10.62 -10.73 5.35
C VAL A 118 9.95 -12.07 5.04
N LEU A 119 10.20 -13.10 5.86
CA LEU A 119 9.65 -14.43 5.66
C LEU A 119 8.16 -14.54 6.02
N ALA A 120 7.67 -13.72 6.95
CA ALA A 120 6.26 -13.64 7.31
C ALA A 120 5.43 -12.82 6.29
N ALA A 121 6.06 -11.95 5.50
CA ALA A 121 5.39 -11.12 4.51
C ALA A 121 4.65 -11.94 3.45
N SER A 122 3.60 -11.35 2.87
CA SER A 122 2.78 -12.01 1.85
C SER A 122 3.56 -12.36 0.58
N ASP A 123 2.98 -13.25 -0.22
CA ASP A 123 3.51 -13.59 -1.54
C ASP A 123 3.71 -12.36 -2.43
N TRP A 124 2.86 -11.33 -2.30
CA TRP A 124 3.02 -10.08 -3.03
C TRP A 124 4.26 -9.31 -2.58
N ALA A 125 4.46 -9.15 -1.28
CA ALA A 125 5.58 -8.40 -0.72
C ALA A 125 6.91 -9.10 -1.01
N GLN A 126 6.96 -10.42 -0.80
CA GLN A 126 8.14 -11.21 -1.12
C GLN A 126 8.46 -11.23 -2.61
N ARG A 127 7.46 -11.21 -3.51
CA ARG A 127 7.71 -11.07 -4.94
C ARG A 127 8.28 -9.71 -5.31
N LYS A 128 7.84 -8.62 -4.66
CA LYS A 128 8.43 -7.29 -4.84
C LYS A 128 9.87 -7.25 -4.35
N LEU A 129 10.14 -7.74 -3.14
CA LEU A 129 11.50 -7.86 -2.61
C LEU A 129 12.38 -8.68 -3.55
N ALA A 130 11.93 -9.89 -3.93
CA ALA A 130 12.63 -10.78 -4.85
C ALA A 130 12.78 -10.24 -6.29
N ALA A 131 12.20 -9.09 -6.64
CA ALA A 131 12.48 -8.41 -7.89
C ALA A 131 13.58 -7.34 -7.75
N GLU A 132 13.69 -6.71 -6.58
CA GLU A 132 14.45 -5.47 -6.41
C GLU A 132 15.68 -5.57 -5.49
N VAL A 133 15.64 -6.39 -4.43
CA VAL A 133 16.71 -6.48 -3.42
C VAL A 133 17.83 -7.43 -3.83
N ASP A 134 19.07 -7.16 -3.46
CA ASP A 134 20.24 -8.00 -3.72
C ASP A 134 20.85 -8.57 -2.42
N GLY A 135 22.04 -9.17 -2.52
CA GLY A 135 22.82 -9.66 -1.37
C GLY A 135 22.09 -10.67 -0.49
N ASP A 136 22.21 -10.48 0.83
CA ASP A 136 21.73 -11.41 1.84
C ASP A 136 20.21 -11.57 1.83
N LEU A 137 19.46 -10.49 1.57
CA LEU A 137 18.00 -10.56 1.44
C LEU A 137 17.56 -11.38 0.23
N LEU A 138 18.29 -11.26 -0.88
CA LEU A 138 18.03 -12.07 -2.06
C LEU A 138 18.35 -13.56 -1.81
N ALA A 139 19.46 -13.83 -1.12
CA ALA A 139 19.85 -15.18 -0.71
C ALA A 139 18.83 -15.81 0.24
N LEU A 140 18.36 -15.05 1.25
CA LEU A 140 17.31 -15.46 2.17
C LEU A 140 16.04 -15.87 1.42
N LEU A 141 15.56 -15.04 0.49
CA LEU A 141 14.37 -15.33 -0.32
C LEU A 141 14.58 -16.49 -1.29
N ALA A 142 15.80 -16.75 -1.75
CA ALA A 142 16.12 -17.88 -2.61
C ALA A 142 15.93 -19.23 -1.91
N VAL A 143 16.26 -19.28 -0.61
CA VAL A 143 16.17 -20.50 0.21
C VAL A 143 14.79 -20.63 0.85
N HIS A 144 14.32 -19.55 1.50
CA HIS A 144 13.18 -19.57 2.41
C HIS A 144 11.94 -18.85 1.88
N GLY A 145 11.99 -18.28 0.67
CA GLY A 145 10.84 -17.59 0.07
C GLY A 145 9.60 -18.47 0.09
N ARG A 146 8.46 -17.89 0.45
CA ARG A 146 7.21 -18.58 0.79
C ARG A 146 6.70 -19.49 -0.32
N THR A 147 6.85 -19.07 -1.57
CA THR A 147 6.41 -19.86 -2.73
C THR A 147 7.57 -20.26 -3.64
N ARG A 148 7.35 -21.31 -4.44
CA ARG A 148 8.27 -21.69 -5.51
C ARG A 148 8.53 -20.53 -6.48
N ARG A 149 7.52 -19.69 -6.73
CA ARG A 149 7.66 -18.52 -7.62
C ARG A 149 8.62 -17.49 -7.04
N VAL A 150 8.50 -17.15 -5.75
CA VAL A 150 9.43 -16.24 -5.07
C VAL A 150 10.87 -16.76 -5.18
N ARG A 151 11.09 -18.03 -4.81
CA ARG A 151 12.42 -18.66 -4.89
C ARG A 151 12.98 -18.75 -6.32
N ALA A 152 12.12 -18.82 -7.32
CA ALA A 152 12.55 -18.83 -8.72
C ALA A 152 12.98 -17.44 -9.21
N MET A 153 12.31 -16.38 -8.75
CA MET A 153 12.63 -15.00 -9.14
C MET A 153 14.04 -14.57 -8.69
N THR A 154 14.55 -15.14 -7.60
CA THR A 154 15.89 -14.82 -7.10
C THR A 154 17.03 -15.42 -7.92
N ARG A 155 16.72 -16.38 -8.81
CA ARG A 155 17.70 -17.06 -9.67
C ARG A 155 17.87 -16.41 -11.04
N VAL A 156 17.08 -15.38 -11.34
CA VAL A 156 17.19 -14.63 -12.58
C VAL A 156 18.47 -13.78 -12.51
N PRO A 157 19.42 -13.91 -13.46
CA PRO A 157 20.61 -13.07 -13.50
C PRO A 157 20.21 -11.60 -13.50
N ARG A 158 20.79 -10.82 -12.59
CA ARG A 158 20.49 -9.40 -12.47
C ARG A 158 21.64 -8.56 -13.00
N PRO A 159 21.36 -7.45 -13.71
CA PRO A 159 22.40 -6.49 -14.03
C PRO A 159 23.03 -5.98 -12.74
N VAL A 160 24.36 -5.94 -12.71
CA VAL A 160 25.12 -5.42 -11.56
C VAL A 160 24.74 -3.96 -11.36
N ARG A 161 24.07 -3.63 -10.26
CA ARG A 161 23.86 -2.23 -9.87
C ARG A 161 25.22 -1.68 -9.39
N PRO A 162 25.69 -0.53 -9.92
CA PRO A 162 26.93 0.08 -9.44
C PRO A 162 26.78 0.37 -7.94
N ARG A 163 27.75 -0.08 -7.14
CA ARG A 163 27.80 0.25 -5.71
C ARG A 163 27.93 1.77 -5.58
N PRO A 164 27.17 2.44 -4.70
CA PRO A 164 27.43 3.84 -4.41
C PRO A 164 28.86 3.95 -3.85
N CYS A 165 29.68 4.82 -4.44
CA CYS A 165 30.96 5.20 -3.85
C CYS A 165 30.67 5.78 -2.46
N VAL A 166 31.28 5.20 -1.44
CA VAL A 166 31.33 5.80 -0.11
C VAL A 166 32.55 6.70 -0.13
N ASP A 167 32.33 8.02 -0.15
CA ASP A 167 33.38 9.03 0.07
C ASP A 167 33.75 9.13 1.56
#